data_AF-A0A7X5UB69-F1
#
_entry.id   AF-A0A7X5UB69-F1
#
_cell.length_a   1.000
_cell.length_b   1.000
_cell.length_c   1.000
_cell.angle_alpha   90.00
_cell.angle_beta   90.00
_cell.angle_gamma   90.00
#
_symmetry.space_group_name_H-M   'P 1'
#
loop_
_entity.id
_entity.type
_entity.pdbx_description
1 polymer ?
#
loop_
_entity_poly.entity_id
_entity_poly.type
_entity_poly.pdbx_seq_one_letter_code
_entity_poly.pdbx_strand_id
1 'polypeptide(L)'
;MIDNDQELAKVYDHVEATESNAVEVAIRHITGYAPFVGAATEIEERGISAFERLGATRAVTGSEMTELLARDLRRFVRSLRPKTAIYPQMGQVRLAVLAHVAMVIGSKPLMACRPLWDAISGNLWDDASDALLMTRWPEKAKADDERRRVLELARMMRTGLVPHTWAPA
;
A
#
# COMPACT_ATOMS: atom_id res chain seq x y z
N MET A 1 13.16 19.82 -30.69
CA MET A 1 13.76 19.72 -29.33
C MET A 1 12.81 20.14 -28.20
N ILE A 2 11.65 20.76 -28.47
CA ILE A 2 10.67 21.18 -27.43
C ILE A 2 9.71 20.04 -27.02
N ASP A 3 9.62 18.98 -27.82
CA ASP A 3 8.64 17.90 -27.68
C ASP A 3 8.98 16.90 -26.55
N ASN A 4 10.24 16.48 -26.44
CA ASN A 4 10.68 15.51 -25.42
C ASN A 4 10.51 16.03 -23.99
N ASP A 5 10.75 17.32 -23.75
CA ASP A 5 10.63 17.91 -22.41
C ASP A 5 9.17 17.97 -21.95
N GLN A 6 8.22 18.16 -22.89
CA GLN A 6 6.79 18.14 -22.60
C GLN A 6 6.28 16.72 -22.34
N GLU A 7 6.79 15.71 -23.05
CA GLU A 7 6.44 14.31 -22.79
C GLU A 7 6.97 13.83 -21.43
N LEU A 8 8.21 14.18 -21.09
CA LEU A 8 8.80 13.86 -19.79
C LEU A 8 8.01 14.50 -18.64
N ALA A 9 7.61 15.77 -18.79
CA ALA A 9 6.78 16.45 -17.80
C ALA A 9 5.43 15.73 -17.59
N LYS A 10 4.74 15.35 -18.67
CA LYS A 10 3.47 14.62 -18.59
C LYS A 10 3.60 13.26 -17.90
N VAL A 11 4.67 12.52 -18.17
CA VAL A 11 4.93 11.24 -17.50
C VAL A 11 5.17 11.47 -16.01
N TYR A 12 5.94 12.49 -15.66
CA TYR A 12 6.22 12.84 -14.27
C TYR A 12 4.94 13.21 -13.51
N ASP A 13 4.12 14.08 -14.10
CA ASP A 13 2.83 14.50 -13.54
C ASP A 13 1.88 13.30 -13.36
N HIS A 14 1.84 12.39 -14.33
CA HIS A 14 1.02 11.18 -14.25
C HIS A 14 1.47 10.25 -13.12
N VAL A 15 2.78 10.05 -12.96
CA VAL A 15 3.35 9.25 -11.86
C VAL A 15 3.00 9.90 -10.52
N GLU A 16 3.22 11.21 -10.38
CA GLU A 16 2.92 11.93 -9.14
C GLU A 16 1.43 11.89 -8.77
N ALA A 17 0.54 12.07 -9.75
CA ALA A 17 -0.91 11.93 -9.55
C ALA A 17 -1.29 10.50 -9.11
N THR A 18 -0.71 9.49 -9.75
CA THR A 18 -0.95 8.08 -9.41
C THR A 18 -0.48 7.76 -7.99
N GLU A 19 0.69 8.26 -7.61
CA GLU A 19 1.24 8.11 -6.26
C GLU A 19 0.38 8.82 -5.20
N SER A 20 -0.08 10.04 -5.47
CA SER A 20 -0.96 10.79 -4.56
C SER A 20 -2.28 10.06 -4.35
N ASN A 21 -2.93 9.64 -5.43
CA ASN A 21 -4.20 8.90 -5.35
C ASN A 21 -4.03 7.53 -4.67
N ALA A 22 -2.88 6.86 -4.87
CA ALA A 22 -2.59 5.60 -4.19
C ALA A 22 -2.51 5.78 -2.67
N VAL A 23 -1.92 6.88 -2.20
CA VAL A 23 -1.89 7.22 -0.77
C VAL A 23 -3.30 7.44 -0.24
N GLU A 24 -4.14 8.17 -0.95
CA GLU A 24 -5.55 8.40 -0.54
C GLU A 24 -6.35 7.08 -0.47
N VAL A 25 -6.22 6.22 -1.48
CA VAL A 25 -6.85 4.89 -1.51
C VAL A 25 -6.37 4.05 -0.32
N ALA A 26 -5.07 4.04 -0.03
CA ALA A 26 -4.51 3.30 1.09
C ALA A 26 -5.01 3.83 2.44
N ILE A 27 -5.03 5.15 2.65
CA ILE A 27 -5.55 5.78 3.87
C ILE A 27 -7.00 5.35 4.07
N ARG A 28 -7.84 5.50 3.05
CA ARG A 28 -9.27 5.14 3.12
C ARG A 28 -9.48 3.68 3.45
N HIS A 29 -8.67 2.79 2.85
CA HIS A 29 -8.67 1.38 3.20
C HIS A 29 -8.33 1.14 4.67
N ILE A 30 -7.22 1.74 5.13
CA ILE A 30 -6.70 1.49 6.47
C ILE A 30 -7.65 2.03 7.55
N THR A 31 -8.20 3.23 7.35
CA THR A 31 -9.10 3.86 8.31
C THR A 31 -10.48 3.21 8.33
N GLY A 32 -10.95 2.63 7.22
CA GLY A 32 -12.22 1.88 7.15
C GLY A 32 -12.25 0.60 8.00
N TYR A 33 -11.09 0.12 8.45
CA TYR A 33 -10.93 -1.10 9.27
C TYR A 33 -10.37 -0.82 10.68
N ALA A 34 -10.45 0.41 11.21
CA ALA A 34 -9.71 0.91 12.38
C ALA A 34 -9.72 0.00 13.66
N PRO A 35 -8.67 -0.02 14.53
CA PRO A 35 -7.39 0.67 14.47
C PRO A 35 -6.16 -0.24 14.67
N PHE A 36 -6.01 -1.40 14.02
CA PHE A 36 -4.89 -2.35 14.25
C PHE A 36 -4.81 -2.86 15.71
N VAL A 37 -4.76 -4.18 15.90
CA VAL A 37 -4.66 -4.79 17.23
C VAL A 37 -3.59 -5.86 17.15
N GLY A 38 -2.34 -5.48 17.43
CA GLY A 38 -1.26 -6.45 17.38
C GLY A 38 0.16 -5.89 17.44
N ALA A 39 0.52 -5.20 18.52
CA ALA A 39 1.93 -4.95 18.80
C ALA A 39 2.69 -6.27 19.09
N ALA A 40 3.75 -6.54 18.32
CA ALA A 40 4.80 -7.47 18.73
C ALA A 40 5.90 -6.69 19.47
N THR A 41 6.26 -7.18 20.66
CA THR A 41 7.47 -6.83 21.40
C THR A 41 8.68 -7.41 20.69
N GLU A 42 9.26 -6.67 19.75
CA GLU A 42 10.71 -6.53 19.58
C GLU A 42 10.97 -5.58 18.41
N ILE A 43 11.84 -4.61 18.67
CA ILE A 43 12.09 -3.45 17.82
C ILE A 43 13.18 -3.84 16.85
N GLU A 44 12.81 -4.02 15.58
CA GLU A 44 13.68 -3.68 14.46
C GLU A 44 12.82 -3.26 13.26
N GLU A 45 13.07 -2.02 12.81
CA GLU A 45 12.42 -1.28 11.72
C GLU A 45 10.97 -0.80 11.96
N ARG A 46 10.82 0.55 11.96
CA ARG A 46 9.61 1.31 12.25
C ARG A 46 8.45 0.95 11.30
N GLY A 47 7.48 0.18 11.81
CA GLY A 47 6.20 -0.12 11.17
C GLY A 47 4.98 0.24 12.03
N ILE A 48 3.81 -0.02 11.46
CA ILE A 48 2.41 0.22 11.90
C ILE A 48 2.15 0.15 13.42
N SER A 49 2.89 -0.68 14.15
CA SER A 49 2.79 -0.89 15.60
C SER A 49 3.10 0.34 16.49
N ALA A 50 3.49 1.49 15.89
CA ALA A 50 3.59 2.77 16.60
C ALA A 50 2.24 3.52 16.67
N PHE A 51 1.35 3.33 15.70
CA PHE A 51 0.07 4.05 15.59
C PHE A 51 -0.94 3.64 16.65
N GLU A 52 -1.07 2.33 16.92
CA GLU A 52 -1.92 1.80 17.99
C GLU A 52 -1.55 2.37 19.35
N ARG A 53 -0.25 2.43 19.64
CA ARG A 53 0.29 2.95 20.90
C ARG A 53 -0.02 4.43 21.06
N LEU A 54 0.15 5.24 20.01
CA LEU A 54 -0.17 6.67 20.06
C LEU A 54 -1.66 6.92 20.25
N GLY A 55 -2.54 6.19 19.55
CA GLY A 55 -3.99 6.28 19.73
C GLY A 55 -4.45 5.89 21.14
N ALA A 56 -3.88 4.82 21.70
CA ALA A 56 -4.21 4.34 23.05
C ALA A 56 -3.83 5.35 24.16
N THR A 57 -2.82 6.20 23.94
CA THR A 57 -2.41 7.22 24.91
C THR A 57 -3.32 8.45 24.95
N ARG A 58 -4.30 8.58 24.02
CA ARG A 58 -5.13 9.79 23.82
C ARG A 58 -4.33 11.09 23.58
N ALA A 59 -3.03 10.98 23.34
CA ALA A 59 -2.13 12.14 23.17
C ALA A 59 -2.20 12.74 21.75
N VAL A 60 -2.91 12.09 20.82
CA VAL A 60 -2.96 12.44 19.41
C VAL A 60 -4.40 12.32 18.91
N THR A 61 -4.89 13.34 18.23
CA THR A 61 -6.21 13.38 17.60
C THR A 61 -6.29 12.43 16.39
N GLY A 62 -7.50 12.04 15.99
CA GLY A 62 -7.71 11.19 14.81
C GLY A 62 -7.16 11.80 13.51
N SER A 63 -7.22 13.13 13.38
CA SER A 63 -6.63 13.86 12.24
C SER A 63 -5.12 13.76 12.23
N GLU A 64 -4.45 13.97 13.36
CA GLU A 64 -3.00 13.86 13.47
C GLU A 64 -2.52 12.42 13.20
N MET A 65 -3.28 11.40 13.64
CA MET A 65 -2.99 10.00 13.27
C MET A 65 -3.11 9.76 11.77
N THR A 66 -4.11 10.36 11.12
CA THR A 66 -4.30 10.25 9.66
C THR A 66 -3.16 10.93 8.90
N GLU A 67 -2.69 12.08 9.36
CA GLU A 67 -1.55 12.78 8.77
C GLU A 67 -0.24 11.99 8.88
N LEU A 68 0.01 11.41 10.05
CA LEU A 68 1.16 10.53 10.27
C LEU A 68 1.11 9.32 9.34
N LEU A 69 -0.08 8.71 9.17
CA LEU A 69 -0.27 7.58 8.26
C LEU A 69 -0.02 7.99 6.80
N ALA A 70 -0.57 9.14 6.39
CA ALA A 70 -0.34 9.69 5.05
C ALA A 70 1.15 9.91 4.78
N ARG A 71 1.89 10.43 5.76
CA ARG A 71 3.34 10.63 5.65
C ARG A 71 4.08 9.30 5.47
N ASP A 72 3.73 8.27 6.24
CA ASP A 72 4.39 6.97 6.16
C ASP A 72 4.05 6.26 4.84
N LEU A 73 2.80 6.30 4.38
CA LEU A 73 2.40 5.76 3.08
C LEU A 73 3.14 6.45 1.93
N ARG A 74 3.28 7.78 1.94
CA ARG A 74 4.09 8.50 0.94
C ARG A 74 5.54 8.01 0.93
N ARG A 75 6.11 7.71 2.09
CA ARG A 75 7.46 7.15 2.18
C ARG A 75 7.53 5.75 1.54
N PHE A 76 6.55 4.89 1.79
CA PHE A 76 6.49 3.56 1.18
C PHE A 76 6.29 3.63 -0.33
N VAL A 77 5.37 4.47 -0.82
CA VAL A 77 5.18 4.70 -2.26
C VAL A 77 6.48 5.15 -2.94
N ARG A 78 7.16 6.17 -2.39
CA ARG A 78 8.46 6.62 -2.92
C ARG A 78 9.52 5.54 -2.90
N SER A 79 9.54 4.67 -1.88
CA SER A 79 10.49 3.57 -1.80
C SER A 79 10.26 2.49 -2.86
N LEU A 80 9.03 2.37 -3.37
CA LEU A 80 8.66 1.42 -4.43
C LEU A 80 8.85 2.00 -5.83
N ARG A 81 8.92 3.33 -5.96
CA ARG A 81 9.09 4.07 -7.22
C ARG A 81 10.12 3.46 -8.19
N PRO A 82 11.33 3.02 -7.76
CA PRO A 82 12.31 2.44 -8.69
C PRO A 82 11.80 1.23 -9.48
N LYS A 83 10.83 0.49 -8.94
CA LYS A 83 10.17 -0.62 -9.65
C LYS A 83 8.83 -0.21 -10.24
N THR A 84 8.07 0.67 -9.60
CA THR A 84 6.68 0.94 -10.03
C THR A 84 6.55 1.99 -11.13
N ALA A 85 7.50 2.93 -11.24
CA ALA A 85 7.43 4.02 -12.23
C ALA A 85 7.45 3.53 -13.69
N ILE A 86 7.98 2.33 -13.94
CA ILE A 86 8.04 1.71 -15.27
C ILE A 86 6.79 0.89 -15.61
N TYR A 87 5.81 0.80 -14.71
CA TYR A 87 4.59 0.00 -14.89
C TYR A 87 3.33 0.89 -14.82
N PRO A 88 3.05 1.70 -15.86
CA PRO A 88 1.90 2.61 -15.86
C PRO A 88 0.55 1.88 -15.67
N GLN A 89 0.47 0.61 -16.06
CA GLN A 89 -0.72 -0.22 -15.91
C GLN A 89 -1.10 -0.57 -14.46
N MET A 90 -0.18 -0.36 -13.50
CA MET A 90 -0.42 -0.70 -12.10
C MET A 90 -1.61 0.08 -11.54
N GLY A 91 -1.69 1.37 -11.90
CA GLY A 91 -2.71 2.29 -11.42
C GLY A 91 -2.65 2.53 -9.90
N GLN A 92 -3.46 3.47 -9.43
CA GLN A 92 -3.45 3.91 -8.03
C GLN A 92 -3.84 2.82 -7.04
N VAL A 93 -4.78 1.93 -7.40
CA VAL A 93 -5.31 0.91 -6.48
C VAL A 93 -4.27 -0.16 -6.17
N ARG A 94 -3.58 -0.68 -7.19
CA ARG A 94 -2.55 -1.71 -6.97
C ARG A 94 -1.33 -1.13 -6.29
N LEU A 95 -0.95 0.11 -6.62
CA LEU A 95 0.10 0.83 -5.91
C LEU A 95 -0.25 1.03 -4.43
N ALA A 96 -1.52 1.33 -4.12
CA ALA A 96 -2.00 1.42 -2.74
C ALA A 96 -1.86 0.09 -2.00
N VAL A 97 -2.17 -1.04 -2.66
CA VAL A 97 -1.96 -2.38 -2.10
C VAL A 97 -0.47 -2.62 -1.79
N LEU A 98 0.42 -2.36 -2.75
CA LEU A 98 1.86 -2.55 -2.53
C LEU A 98 2.40 -1.64 -1.42
N ALA A 99 1.95 -0.39 -1.34
CA ALA A 99 2.33 0.52 -0.27
C ALA A 99 1.86 0.01 1.10
N HIS A 100 0.63 -0.51 1.19
CA HIS A 100 0.11 -1.12 2.41
C HIS A 100 0.93 -2.34 2.81
N VAL A 101 1.18 -3.26 1.87
CA VAL A 101 1.96 -4.47 2.14
C VAL A 101 3.38 -4.10 2.57
N ALA A 102 4.02 -3.14 1.88
CA ALA A 102 5.34 -2.63 2.25
C ALA A 102 5.36 -2.01 3.65
N MET A 103 4.26 -1.38 4.08
CA MET A 103 4.13 -0.85 5.43
C MET A 103 4.07 -1.94 6.50
N VAL A 104 3.57 -3.13 6.16
CA VAL A 104 3.45 -4.28 7.09
C VAL A 104 4.74 -5.11 7.14
N ILE A 105 5.31 -5.47 5.99
CA ILE A 105 6.47 -6.37 5.91
C ILE A 105 7.79 -5.67 5.57
N GLY A 106 7.76 -4.39 5.22
CA GLY A 106 8.91 -3.62 4.74
C GLY A 106 9.04 -3.60 3.21
N SER A 107 9.56 -2.51 2.65
CA SER A 107 9.75 -2.36 1.20
C SER A 107 10.80 -3.32 0.64
N LYS A 108 11.88 -3.59 1.38
CA LYS A 108 12.97 -4.48 0.93
C LYS A 108 12.49 -5.91 0.63
N PRO A 109 11.83 -6.63 1.57
CA PRO A 109 11.35 -7.98 1.29
C PRO A 109 10.26 -7.99 0.21
N LEU A 110 9.40 -6.98 0.14
CA LEU A 110 8.43 -6.86 -0.96
C LEU A 110 9.15 -6.70 -2.31
N MET A 111 10.16 -5.83 -2.40
CA MET A 111 10.97 -5.64 -3.61
C MET A 111 11.78 -6.88 -4.01
N ALA A 112 12.11 -7.75 -3.05
CA ALA A 112 12.81 -9.01 -3.27
C ALA A 112 11.89 -10.16 -3.72
N CYS A 113 10.56 -9.99 -3.64
CA CYS A 113 9.59 -11.00 -4.08
C CYS A 113 9.54 -11.08 -5.60
N ARG A 114 10.48 -11.82 -6.20
CA ARG A 114 10.59 -11.96 -7.66
C ARG A 114 9.29 -12.41 -8.34
N PRO A 115 8.57 -13.45 -7.86
CA PRO A 115 7.32 -13.88 -8.51
C PRO A 115 6.29 -12.77 -8.64
N LEU A 116 6.18 -11.89 -7.63
CA LEU A 116 5.28 -10.75 -7.66
C LEU A 116 5.64 -9.76 -8.78
N TRP A 117 6.91 -9.38 -8.87
CA TRP A 117 7.34 -8.40 -9.86
C TRP A 117 7.33 -8.95 -11.28
N ASP A 118 7.64 -10.24 -11.45
CA ASP A 118 7.52 -10.94 -12.73
C ASP A 118 6.04 -10.94 -13.18
N ALA A 119 5.10 -11.27 -12.29
CA ALA A 119 3.66 -11.22 -12.57
C ALA A 119 3.15 -9.81 -12.91
N ILE A 120 3.57 -8.78 -12.14
CA ILE A 120 3.24 -7.37 -12.41
C ILE A 120 3.75 -6.95 -13.80
N SER A 121 4.99 -7.34 -14.15
CA SER A 121 5.57 -7.00 -15.45
C SER A 121 4.82 -7.63 -16.63
N GLY A 122 4.25 -8.83 -16.41
CA GLY A 122 3.42 -9.55 -17.38
C GLY A 122 1.93 -9.20 -17.33
N ASN A 123 1.50 -8.25 -16.49
CA ASN A 123 0.08 -7.92 -16.27
C ASN A 123 -0.76 -9.10 -15.76
N LEU A 124 -0.12 -10.08 -15.11
CA LEU A 124 -0.75 -11.28 -14.57
C LEU A 124 -1.27 -10.97 -13.16
N TRP A 125 -2.39 -10.24 -13.07
CA TRP A 125 -2.88 -9.70 -11.79
C TRP A 125 -3.39 -10.78 -10.82
N ASP A 126 -3.88 -11.90 -11.34
CA ASP A 126 -4.20 -13.09 -10.55
C ASP A 126 -2.94 -13.64 -9.89
N ASP A 127 -1.89 -13.90 -10.68
CA ASP A 127 -0.61 -14.40 -10.19
C ASP A 127 0.07 -13.41 -9.23
N ALA A 128 -0.07 -12.10 -9.47
CA ALA A 128 0.46 -11.08 -8.58
C ALA A 128 -0.28 -11.06 -7.22
N SER A 129 -1.60 -11.27 -7.24
CA SER A 129 -2.42 -11.44 -6.03
C SER A 129 -1.98 -12.67 -5.23
N ASP A 130 -1.79 -13.80 -5.92
CA ASP A 130 -1.37 -15.05 -5.29
C ASP A 130 0.07 -14.95 -4.77
N ALA A 131 0.99 -14.32 -5.52
CA ALA A 131 2.36 -14.07 -5.09
C ALA A 131 2.42 -13.21 -3.81
N LEU A 132 1.53 -12.22 -3.65
CA LEU A 132 1.41 -11.45 -2.40
C LEU A 132 1.01 -12.34 -1.23
N LEU A 133 0.06 -13.25 -1.43
CA LEU A 133 -0.41 -14.18 -0.40
C LEU A 133 0.65 -15.23 -0.02
N MET A 134 1.61 -15.49 -0.91
CA MET A 134 2.76 -16.36 -0.63
C MET A 134 3.91 -15.65 0.11
N THR A 135 3.80 -14.36 0.38
CA THR A 135 4.79 -13.63 1.20
C THR A 135 4.54 -13.85 2.70
N ARG A 136 5.38 -13.25 3.56
CA ARG A 136 5.17 -13.21 5.02
C ARG A 136 4.05 -12.27 5.47
N TRP A 137 3.41 -11.55 4.55
CA TRP A 137 2.40 -10.55 4.89
C TRP A 137 1.15 -11.15 5.55
N PRO A 138 0.53 -12.23 5.03
CA PRO A 138 -0.61 -12.86 5.69
C PRO A 138 -0.30 -13.41 7.08
N GLU A 139 0.95 -13.83 7.34
CA GLU A 139 1.38 -14.31 8.67
C GLU A 139 1.29 -13.23 9.76
N LYS A 140 1.27 -11.94 9.36
CA LYS A 140 1.13 -10.81 10.29
C LYS A 140 -0.32 -10.56 10.73
N ALA A 141 -1.30 -11.11 10.00
CA ALA A 141 -2.72 -10.96 10.33
C ALA A 141 -3.15 -11.99 11.39
N LYS A 142 -3.18 -11.56 12.66
CA LYS A 142 -3.52 -12.42 13.78
C LYS A 142 -5.02 -12.40 14.08
N ALA A 143 -5.66 -11.24 13.95
CA ALA A 143 -7.09 -11.06 14.20
C ALA A 143 -7.94 -11.30 12.93
N ASP A 144 -9.22 -11.61 13.13
CA ASP A 144 -10.16 -11.88 12.02
C ASP A 144 -10.29 -10.69 11.07
N ASP A 145 -10.33 -9.47 11.61
CA ASP A 145 -10.40 -8.24 10.80
C ASP A 145 -9.14 -8.03 9.96
N GLU A 146 -7.96 -8.42 10.49
CA GLU A 146 -6.70 -8.35 9.74
C GLU A 146 -6.66 -9.40 8.62
N ARG A 147 -7.19 -10.60 8.87
CA ARG A 147 -7.30 -11.65 7.84
C ARG A 147 -8.25 -11.22 6.73
N ARG A 148 -9.39 -10.64 7.09
CA ARG A 148 -10.34 -10.06 6.13
C ARG A 148 -9.67 -8.97 5.29
N ARG A 149 -8.89 -8.11 5.93
CA ARG A 149 -8.11 -7.06 5.27
C ARG A 149 -7.10 -7.61 4.27
N VAL A 150 -6.40 -8.71 4.61
CA VAL A 150 -5.48 -9.40 3.68
C VAL A 150 -6.21 -9.88 2.43
N LEU A 151 -7.35 -10.55 2.60
CA LEU A 151 -8.14 -11.06 1.48
C LEU A 151 -8.68 -9.93 0.60
N GLU A 152 -9.07 -8.80 1.20
CA GLU A 152 -9.54 -7.63 0.47
C GLU A 152 -8.44 -6.97 -0.35
N LEU A 153 -7.26 -6.76 0.23
CA LEU A 153 -6.10 -6.23 -0.49
C LEU A 153 -5.64 -7.17 -1.62
N ALA A 154 -5.69 -8.49 -1.41
CA ALA A 154 -5.43 -9.46 -2.46
C ALA A 154 -6.45 -9.33 -3.61
N ARG A 155 -7.74 -9.11 -3.29
CA ARG A 155 -8.79 -8.85 -4.28
C ARG A 155 -8.56 -7.54 -5.03
N MET A 156 -8.18 -6.47 -4.32
CA MET A 156 -7.85 -5.18 -4.93
C MET A 156 -6.65 -5.28 -5.88
N MET A 157 -5.64 -6.09 -5.53
CA MET A 157 -4.50 -6.35 -6.43
C MET A 157 -4.98 -7.01 -7.73
N ARG A 158 -5.85 -8.01 -7.60
CA ARG A 158 -6.41 -8.75 -8.73
C ARG A 158 -7.24 -7.86 -9.65
N THR A 159 -8.25 -7.17 -9.10
CA THR A 159 -9.22 -6.40 -9.90
C THR A 159 -8.74 -5.00 -10.27
N GLY A 160 -7.84 -4.41 -9.48
CA GLY A 160 -7.51 -2.99 -9.58
C GLY A 160 -8.65 -2.06 -9.15
N LEU A 161 -9.66 -2.59 -8.46
CA LEU A 161 -10.84 -1.85 -8.00
C LEU A 161 -10.89 -1.78 -6.48
N VAL A 162 -11.39 -0.66 -5.95
CA VAL A 162 -11.71 -0.55 -4.53
C VAL A 162 -13.00 -1.32 -4.20
N PRO A 163 -13.16 -1.82 -2.97
CA PRO A 163 -14.39 -2.48 -2.52
C PRO A 163 -15.63 -1.61 -2.72
N HIS A 164 -16.75 -2.20 -3.16
CA HIS A 164 -18.03 -1.49 -3.30
C HIS A 164 -18.54 -0.93 -1.97
N THR A 165 -18.13 -1.50 -0.84
CA THR A 165 -18.43 -0.98 0.51
C THR A 165 -17.82 0.40 0.77
N TRP A 166 -16.93 0.89 -0.11
CA TRP A 166 -16.43 2.27 -0.10
C TRP A 166 -17.07 3.17 -1.14
N ALA A 167 -17.98 2.69 -1.98
CA ALA A 167 -18.75 3.61 -2.80
C ALA A 167 -19.63 4.45 -1.83
N PRO A 168 -19.59 5.79 -1.87
CA PRO A 168 -20.66 6.55 -1.22
C PRO A 168 -21.98 6.09 -1.84
N ALA A 169 -22.97 5.83 -0.98
CA ALA A 169 -24.34 5.58 -1.42
C ALA A 169 -24.86 6.74 -2.28
#